data_AF-A0A5B8BS08-F1
#
_entry.id   AF-A0A5B8BS08-F1
#
_cell.length_a   1.000
_cell.length_b   1.000
_cell.length_c   1.000
_cell.angle_alpha   90.00
_cell.angle_beta   90.00
_cell.angle_gamma   90.00
#
_symmetry.space_group_name_H-M   'P 1'
#
loop_
_entity.id
_entity.type
_entity.pdbx_description
1 polymer ?
#
loop_
_entity_poly.entity_id
_entity_poly.type
_entity_poly.pdbx_seq_one_letter_code
_entity_poly.pdbx_strand_id
1 'polypeptide(L)'
;MATSWKQEGGEHWGPWILHDGKGCPVRAGTVVEVVCEDRFGFAMRQVTQVVGGSYSSWDWTYFPELKKIIRFREKKPKGMTMLEEQMAPKETSAPKTPAKVD
;
A
#
# COMPACT_ATOMS: atom_id res chain seq x y z
N MET A 1 -7.54 -2.43 -2.88
CA MET A 1 -6.98 -3.33 -1.84
C MET A 1 -6.00 -4.27 -2.50
N ALA A 2 -4.71 -4.06 -2.26
CA ALA A 2 -3.66 -4.94 -2.76
C ALA A 2 -3.79 -6.37 -2.23
N THR A 3 -3.53 -7.37 -3.08
CA THR A 3 -3.59 -8.80 -2.74
C THR A 3 -2.22 -9.43 -2.50
N SER A 4 -1.14 -8.68 -2.74
CA SER A 4 0.25 -9.11 -2.53
C SER A 4 1.03 -7.94 -1.93
N TRP A 5 1.88 -8.22 -0.94
CA TRP A 5 2.65 -7.22 -0.21
C TRP A 5 4.14 -7.56 -0.29
N LYS A 6 4.98 -6.56 -0.55
CA LYS A 6 6.44 -6.68 -0.54
C LYS A 6 7.03 -5.78 0.54
N GLN A 7 8.06 -6.28 1.23
CA GLN A 7 8.81 -5.49 2.20
C GLN A 7 9.86 -4.64 1.48
N GLU A 8 9.82 -3.33 1.68
CA GLU A 8 10.78 -2.37 1.12
C GLU A 8 11.01 -1.25 2.15
N GLY A 9 12.26 -1.01 2.53
CA GLY A 9 12.61 0.04 3.49
C GLY A 9 11.97 -0.13 4.88
N GLY A 10 11.73 -1.37 5.31
CA GLY A 10 11.07 -1.68 6.59
C GLY A 10 9.54 -1.55 6.58
N GLU A 11 8.94 -1.25 5.43
CA GLU A 11 7.49 -1.09 5.27
C GLU A 11 6.95 -2.10 4.27
N HIS A 12 5.67 -2.47 4.42
CA HIS A 12 5.00 -3.38 3.50
C HIS A 12 4.20 -2.57 2.47
N TRP A 13 4.47 -2.79 1.20
CA TRP A 13 3.84 -2.08 0.09
C TRP A 13 3.14 -3.04 -0.85
N GLY A 14 1.99 -2.62 -1.37
CA GLY A 14 1.29 -3.33 -2.43
C GLY A 14 2.05 -3.28 -3.77
N PRO A 15 1.55 -3.96 -4.81
CA PRO A 15 2.10 -3.83 -6.15
C PRO A 15 1.87 -2.41 -6.66
N TRP A 16 2.72 -1.98 -7.59
CA TRP A 16 2.46 -0.77 -8.37
C TRP A 16 1.26 -1.02 -9.29
N ILE A 17 0.31 -0.09 -9.24
CA ILE A 17 -0.91 -0.07 -10.04
C ILE A 17 -0.80 1.14 -10.98
N LEU A 18 -0.97 0.90 -12.28
CA LEU A 18 -1.09 1.99 -13.26
C LEU A 18 -2.43 2.69 -13.08
N HIS A 19 -2.40 4.02 -13.09
CA HIS A 19 -3.59 4.84 -12.95
C HIS A 19 -4.11 5.28 -14.33
N ASP A 20 -5.42 5.34 -14.49
CA ASP A 20 -6.08 5.65 -15.76
C ASP A 20 -6.62 7.09 -15.85
N GLY A 21 -6.46 7.86 -14.77
CA GLY A 21 -6.88 9.24 -14.71
C GLY A 21 -8.37 9.46 -14.46
N LYS A 22 -9.14 8.44 -14.07
CA LYS A 22 -10.60 8.55 -13.86
C LYS A 22 -10.99 8.68 -12.39
N GLY A 23 -10.37 9.64 -11.70
CA GLY A 23 -10.62 9.90 -10.27
C GLY A 23 -9.87 8.94 -9.34
N CYS A 24 -10.06 9.09 -8.02
CA CYS A 24 -9.28 8.35 -7.03
C CYS A 24 -9.87 6.95 -6.77
N PRO A 25 -9.13 5.86 -7.04
CA PRO A 25 -9.61 4.49 -6.81
C PRO A 25 -9.42 4.04 -5.35
N VAL A 26 -8.75 4.85 -4.54
CA VAL A 26 -8.34 4.52 -3.18
C VAL A 26 -9.23 5.25 -2.18
N ARG A 27 -9.52 4.61 -1.05
CA ARG A 27 -10.31 5.23 0.03
C ARG A 27 -9.54 6.39 0.65
N ALA A 28 -10.28 7.41 1.09
CA ALA A 28 -9.72 8.47 1.93
C ALA A 28 -9.08 7.88 3.21
N GLY A 29 -7.97 8.45 3.64
CA GLY A 29 -7.17 8.01 4.78
C GLY A 29 -6.09 6.97 4.44
N THR A 30 -6.15 6.32 3.27
CA THR A 30 -5.11 5.35 2.87
C THR A 30 -3.78 6.04 2.59
N VAL A 31 -2.69 5.49 3.13
CA VAL A 31 -1.33 5.92 2.80
C VAL A 31 -0.90 5.25 1.51
N VAL A 32 -0.48 6.04 0.53
CA VAL A 32 -0.04 5.58 -0.78
C VAL A 32 1.31 6.16 -1.12
N GLU A 33 2.05 5.43 -1.95
CA GLU A 33 3.16 5.98 -2.69
C GLU A 33 2.72 6.20 -4.14
N VAL A 34 2.99 7.38 -4.67
CA VAL A 34 2.57 7.78 -6.02
C VAL A 34 3.79 8.19 -6.85
N VAL A 35 3.68 7.98 -8.16
CA VAL A 35 4.48 8.67 -9.15
C VAL A 35 3.56 9.58 -9.94
N CYS A 36 3.84 10.88 -9.93
CA CYS A 36 3.08 11.88 -10.65
C CYS A 36 3.95 12.63 -11.66
N GLU A 37 3.34 13.10 -12.73
CA GLU A 37 3.98 13.88 -13.79
C GLU A 37 3.32 15.26 -13.88
N ASP A 38 4.13 16.30 -14.07
CA ASP A 38 3.64 17.65 -14.33
C ASP A 38 3.58 18.00 -15.82
N ARG A 39 3.12 19.21 -16.11
CA ARG A 39 2.93 19.71 -17.48
C ARG A 39 4.20 19.76 -18.33
N PHE A 40 5.37 19.68 -17.71
CA PHE A 40 6.66 19.71 -18.40
C PHE A 40 7.22 18.30 -18.61
N GLY A 41 6.52 17.25 -18.17
CA GLY A 41 6.96 15.87 -18.25
C GLY A 41 7.90 15.46 -17.10
N PHE A 42 8.06 16.27 -16.04
CA PHE A 42 8.86 15.85 -14.90
C PHE A 42 8.08 14.90 -14.01
N ALA A 43 8.64 13.71 -13.81
CA ALA A 43 8.11 12.70 -12.90
C ALA A 43 8.68 12.87 -11.48
N MET A 44 7.80 12.80 -10.48
CA MET A 44 8.14 12.84 -9.06
C MET A 44 7.54 11.64 -8.33
N ARG A 45 8.29 11.10 -7.37
CA ARG A 45 7.84 10.03 -6.46
C ARG A 45 7.58 10.61 -5.08
N GLN A 46 6.41 10.33 -4.49
CA GLN A 46 6.01 10.88 -3.19
C GLN A 46 5.17 9.86 -2.40
N VAL A 47 5.35 9.82 -1.08
CA VAL A 47 4.42 9.13 -0.15
C VAL A 47 3.45 10.16 0.42
N THR A 48 2.15 9.85 0.41
CA THR A 48 1.10 10.76 0.86
C THR A 48 -0.10 9.99 1.43
N GLN A 49 -1.00 10.70 2.10
CA GLN A 49 -2.29 10.18 2.53
C GLN A 49 -3.38 10.66 1.55
N VAL A 50 -4.25 9.76 1.12
CA VAL A 50 -5.38 10.08 0.25
C VAL A 50 -6.38 10.92 1.05
N VAL A 51 -6.64 12.15 0.61
CA VAL A 51 -7.65 13.03 1.23
C VAL A 51 -9.06 12.74 0.68
N GLY A 52 -9.16 12.31 -0.59
CA GLY A 52 -10.42 12.22 -1.32
C GLY A 52 -10.80 13.53 -2.02
N GLY A 53 -12.01 13.58 -2.58
CA GLY A 53 -12.55 14.75 -3.29
C GLY A 53 -12.53 14.63 -4.83
N SER A 54 -13.32 15.48 -5.50
CA SER A 54 -13.44 15.49 -6.96
C SER A 54 -12.31 16.26 -7.65
N TYR A 55 -11.85 17.37 -7.08
CA TYR A 55 -10.71 18.13 -7.60
C TYR A 55 -9.39 17.54 -7.10
N SER A 56 -8.75 16.67 -7.90
CA SER A 56 -7.55 15.97 -7.46
C SER A 56 -6.65 15.52 -8.63
N SER A 57 -5.37 15.28 -8.33
CA SER A 57 -4.37 14.70 -9.25
C SER A 57 -4.68 13.28 -9.76
N TRP A 58 -5.74 12.66 -9.22
CA TRP A 58 -6.25 11.39 -9.69
C TRP A 58 -7.17 11.53 -10.90
N ASP A 59 -7.76 12.72 -11.11
CA ASP A 59 -8.58 13.00 -12.28
C ASP A 59 -7.78 13.84 -13.28
N TRP A 60 -7.45 13.24 -14.42
CA TRP A 60 -6.61 13.88 -15.42
C TRP A 60 -7.35 14.94 -16.23
N THR A 61 -8.67 15.12 -16.05
CA THR A 61 -9.38 16.25 -16.65
C THR A 61 -8.90 17.60 -16.07
N TYR A 62 -8.25 17.60 -14.91
CA TYR A 62 -7.64 18.79 -14.30
C TYR A 62 -6.14 18.93 -14.63
N PHE A 63 -5.59 18.10 -15.51
CA PHE A 63 -4.26 18.32 -16.06
C PHE A 63 -4.37 19.31 -17.24
N PRO A 64 -3.50 20.32 -17.36
CA PRO A 64 -2.21 20.49 -16.67
C PRO A 64 -2.21 21.33 -15.37
N GLU A 65 -3.36 21.79 -14.89
CA GLU A 65 -3.47 22.59 -13.66
C GLU A 65 -2.99 21.83 -12.42
N LEU A 66 -3.31 20.53 -12.36
CA LEU A 66 -2.79 19.57 -11.39
C LEU A 66 -1.81 18.61 -12.05
N LYS A 67 -0.87 18.08 -11.26
CA LYS A 67 -0.03 16.93 -11.68
C LYS A 67 -0.93 15.71 -11.89
N LYS A 68 -0.62 14.86 -12.87
CA LYS A 68 -1.33 13.59 -13.09
C LYS A 68 -0.62 12.46 -12.35
N ILE A 69 -1.32 11.68 -11.52
CA ILE A 69 -0.76 10.46 -10.93
C ILE A 69 -0.75 9.38 -12.02
N ILE A 70 0.42 8.82 -12.33
CA ILE A 70 0.62 7.79 -13.37
C ILE A 70 0.53 6.39 -12.78
N ARG A 71 1.07 6.20 -11.58
CA ARG A 71 1.00 4.93 -10.86
C ARG A 71 1.06 5.16 -9.36
N PHE A 72 0.51 4.22 -8.62
CA PHE A 72 0.48 4.27 -7.17
C PHE A 72 0.62 2.87 -6.57
N ARG A 73 0.95 2.79 -5.28
CA ARG A 73 0.83 1.56 -4.49
C ARG A 73 0.39 1.88 -3.07
N GLU A 74 -0.43 1.00 -2.51
CA GLU A 74 -0.95 1.13 -1.15
C GLU A 74 0.13 0.71 -0.13
N LYS A 75 0.22 1.42 1.00
CA LYS A 75 0.98 0.97 2.17
C LYS A 75 0.11 0.02 3.00
N LYS A 76 0.66 -1.10 3.44
CA LYS A 76 -0.01 -2.00 4.37
C LYS A 76 -0.14 -1.32 5.74
N PRO A 77 -1.34 -1.24 6.34
CA PRO A 77 -1.48 -0.73 7.69
C PRO A 77 -0.74 -1.59 8.71
N LYS A 78 0.01 -0.98 9.64
CA LYS A 78 0.76 -1.72 10.68
C LYS A 78 -0.13 -2.64 11.52
N GLY A 79 -1.35 -2.20 11.85
CA GLY A 79 -2.31 -3.01 12.60
C GLY A 79 -2.73 -4.28 11.83
N MET A 80 -2.75 -4.24 10.50
CA MET A 80 -3.03 -5.42 9.69
C MET A 80 -1.88 -6.43 9.78
N THR A 81 -0.63 -5.97 9.73
CA THR A 81 0.54 -6.84 9.95
C THR A 81 0.50 -7.50 11.33
N MET A 82 0.21 -6.73 12.38
CA MET A 82 0.10 -7.26 13.76
C MET A 82 -0.99 -8.34 13.90
N LEU A 83 -2.14 -8.16 13.25
CA LEU A 83 -3.22 -9.15 13.28
C LEU A 83 -2.84 -10.44 12.54
N GLU A 84 -2.20 -10.32 11.37
CA GLU A 84 -1.71 -11.49 10.63
C GLU A 84 -0.67 -12.28 11.42
N GLU A 85 0.24 -11.60 12.13
CA GLU A 85 1.21 -12.23 13.03
C GLU A 85 0.53 -13.02 14.16
N GLN A 86 -0.58 -12.52 14.70
CA GLN A 86 -1.35 -13.23 15.73
C GLN A 86 -2.12 -14.44 15.19
N MET A 87 -2.54 -14.38 13.92
CA MET A 87 -3.26 -15.46 13.24
C MET A 87 -2.33 -16.52 12.63
N ALA A 88 -1.04 -16.24 12.51
CA ALA A 88 -0.06 -17.22 12.08
C ALA A 88 -0.12 -18.45 13.02
N PRO A 89 -0.14 -19.69 12.48
CA PRO A 89 -0.20 -20.87 13.30
C PRO A 89 0.93 -20.84 14.32
N LYS A 90 0.60 -20.74 15.60
CA LYS A 90 1.58 -21.04 16.65
C LYS A 90 1.91 -22.51 16.48
N GLU A 91 3.15 -22.84 16.11
CA GLU A 91 3.65 -24.19 16.31
C GLU A 91 3.48 -24.51 17.79
N THR A 92 2.43 -25.27 18.11
CA THR A 92 2.28 -25.88 19.43
C THR A 92 3.39 -26.90 19.53
N SER A 93 4.53 -26.48 20.09
CA SER A 93 5.56 -27.38 20.54
C SER A 93 4.95 -28.23 21.66
N ALA A 94 4.49 -29.43 21.30
CA ALA A 94 3.98 -30.39 22.27
C ALA A 94 5.11 -30.71 23.28
N PRO A 95 4.83 -30.76 24.59
CA PRO A 95 5.84 -31.11 25.57
C PRO A 95 6.28 -32.56 25.32
N LYS A 96 7.55 -32.75 24.95
CA LYS A 96 8.19 -34.07 24.90
C LYS A 96 8.13 -34.66 26.30
N THR A 97 7.24 -35.64 26.49
CA THR A 97 7.21 -36.43 27.73
C THR A 97 8.52 -37.21 27.79
N PRO A 98 9.33 -37.10 28.87
CA PRO A 98 10.54 -37.90 28.98
C PRO A 98 10.13 -39.37 29.13
N ALA A 99 10.61 -40.22 28.21
CA ALA A 99 10.47 -41.66 28.32
C ALA A 99 11.17 -42.14 29.61
N LYS A 100 10.41 -42.77 30.51
CA LYS A 100 11.00 -43.56 31.59
C LYS A 100 11.64 -44.79 30.97
N VAL A 101 12.91 -45.01 31.29
CA VAL A 101 13.63 -46.26 31.01
C VAL A 101 13.60 -47.05 32.31
N ASP A 102 13.01 -48.24 32.25
CA ASP A 102 12.99 -49.25 33.33
C ASP A 102 14.33 -50.00 33.42
#